data_AF-A0A1W1XP29-F1
#
_entry.id   AF-A0A1W1XP29-F1
#
_cell.length_a   1.000
_cell.length_b   1.000
_cell.length_c   1.000
_cell.angle_alpha   90.00
_cell.angle_beta   90.00
_cell.angle_gamma   90.00
#
_symmetry.space_group_name_H-M   'P 1'
#
loop_
_entity.id
_entity.type
_entity.pdbx_description
1 polymer ?
#
loop_
_entity_poly.entity_id
_entity_poly.type
_entity_poly.pdbx_seq_one_letter_code
_entity_poly.pdbx_strand_id
1 'polypeptide(L)'
;MTGSQTSPGSSVSTNPWQPVYDIMQGVSREAVLSRYGLRDQDLDKLIEDYKSSRRQMALADHLIVKRVGRNEPCPCGSGKKYKKCCLPHHEEARKALPKDELQQMEERAKRREKLQKDVEKGFSLLLEGAHEKARRHAERLLEAYPEDDRLHDIVVTACLTAGDYDAAFYRARTRWQVAVEEKDFFQENGYHKREGLERKELVHFYSPATWLEKFWIAQRARSYEKEFPRTGDGDLARLASKLTMANDVKRFPQRDAEGLEVRRRAMELQLRQIREAGPAMIPYLLPHCYTFSWASLFVPDLLASYDHEAVPRLLAELSMFRFPYFAQMCLKHLEAMGERAVSVIAQVLSENAAFDELKVGLIMVLGAVETKESFDLLTRLTEHESPYVVNWAAQALGRHKNPEALPYLEKAKERLGALSKIEGAIKDILSQKQGAEG
;
A
#
# COMPACT_ATOMS: atom_id res chain seq x y z
N MET A 1 0.90 52.67 -7.77
CA MET A 1 2.17 52.48 -7.04
C MET A 1 1.84 52.71 -5.58
N THR A 2 1.90 51.76 -4.66
CA THR A 2 2.90 50.71 -4.43
C THR A 2 2.20 49.47 -3.84
N GLY A 3 2.59 48.30 -4.35
CA GLY A 3 2.03 47.01 -3.98
C GLY A 3 2.56 46.50 -2.65
N SER A 4 1.65 45.92 -1.87
CA SER A 4 1.94 45.08 -0.73
C SER A 4 2.49 43.74 -1.25
N GLN A 5 3.80 43.52 -1.09
CA GLN A 5 4.42 42.22 -1.30
C GLN A 5 4.28 41.40 -0.02
N THR A 6 3.43 40.39 -0.06
CA THR A 6 3.42 39.30 0.92
C THR A 6 4.57 38.34 0.58
N SER A 7 5.57 38.26 1.47
CA SER A 7 6.64 37.27 1.40
C SER A 7 6.12 35.84 1.55
N PRO A 8 6.70 34.84 0.87
CA PRO A 8 6.29 33.45 1.00
C PRO A 8 6.73 32.91 2.36
N GLY A 9 5.75 32.56 3.21
CA GLY A 9 6.00 31.94 4.50
C GLY A 9 6.66 30.57 4.32
N SER A 10 7.85 30.41 4.89
CA SER A 10 8.39 29.09 5.20
C SER A 10 7.45 28.42 6.21
N SER A 11 6.80 27.33 5.80
CA SER A 11 6.06 26.47 6.71
C SER A 11 7.06 25.83 7.67
N VAL A 12 7.32 26.46 8.81
CA VAL A 12 8.04 25.84 9.91
C VAL A 12 7.23 24.62 10.30
N SER A 13 7.79 23.43 10.06
CA SER A 13 7.17 22.16 10.44
C SER A 13 6.75 22.23 11.91
N THR A 14 5.48 21.96 12.19
CA THR A 14 4.92 21.86 13.54
C THR A 14 5.50 20.68 14.33
N ASN A 15 6.25 19.79 13.66
CA ASN A 15 6.82 18.61 14.26
C ASN A 15 8.08 18.98 15.05
N PRO A 16 8.07 18.87 16.39
CA PRO A 16 9.18 19.29 17.23
C PRO A 16 10.46 18.47 16.98
N TRP A 17 10.35 17.31 16.32
CA TRP A 17 11.47 16.43 16.01
C TRP A 17 11.98 16.57 14.57
N GLN A 18 11.35 17.38 13.73
CA GLN A 18 11.77 17.56 12.34
C GLN A 18 13.24 17.99 12.19
N PRO A 19 13.77 18.93 13.01
CA PRO A 19 15.18 19.29 12.94
C PRO A 19 16.11 18.09 13.20
N VAL A 20 15.71 17.17 14.08
CA VAL A 20 16.48 15.95 14.38
C VAL A 20 16.40 14.95 13.22
N TYR A 21 15.24 14.80 12.58
CA TYR A 21 15.09 13.94 11.40
C TYR A 21 15.91 14.43 10.21
N ASP A 22 15.95 15.74 9.95
CA ASP A 22 16.75 16.31 8.87
C ASP A 22 18.25 16.00 9.08
N ILE A 23 18.76 16.12 10.31
CA ILE A 23 20.13 15.69 10.65
C ILE A 23 20.34 14.19 10.39
N MET A 24 19.38 13.34 10.78
CA MET A 24 19.46 11.89 10.55
C MET A 24 19.40 11.51 9.07
N GLN A 25 18.74 12.32 8.24
CA GLN A 25 18.65 12.15 6.78
C GLN A 25 19.87 12.73 6.04
N GLY A 26 20.87 13.24 6.76
CA GLY A 26 22.12 13.73 6.20
C GLY A 26 22.10 15.20 5.77
N VAL A 27 21.09 15.98 6.16
CA VAL A 27 21.10 17.44 5.98
C VAL A 27 22.19 18.03 6.89
N SER A 28 22.98 18.98 6.35
CA SER A 28 24.06 19.58 7.14
C SER A 28 23.53 20.37 8.33
N ARG A 29 24.29 20.40 9.42
CA ARG A 29 23.90 21.05 10.66
C ARG A 29 23.62 22.52 10.46
N GLU A 30 24.44 23.20 9.68
CA GLU A 30 24.30 24.61 9.34
C GLU A 30 22.99 24.88 8.58
N ALA A 31 22.62 23.97 7.67
CA ALA A 31 21.38 24.08 6.92
C ALA A 31 20.15 23.86 7.80
N VAL A 32 20.21 22.96 8.79
CA VAL A 32 19.13 22.73 9.76
C VAL A 32 18.96 23.94 10.69
N LEU A 33 20.06 24.47 11.25
CA LEU A 33 20.01 25.66 12.12
C LEU A 33 19.38 26.86 11.40
N SER A 34 19.80 27.10 10.15
CA SER A 34 19.26 28.15 9.30
C SER A 34 17.78 27.93 8.95
N ARG A 35 17.41 26.70 8.55
CA ARG A 35 16.05 26.33 8.12
C ARG A 35 15.01 26.50 9.23
N TYR A 36 15.37 26.16 10.47
CA TYR A 36 14.44 26.16 11.61
C TYR A 36 14.67 27.32 12.59
N GLY A 37 15.61 28.24 12.31
CA GLY A 37 15.92 29.37 13.19
C GLY A 37 16.41 28.96 14.58
N LEU A 38 17.12 27.83 14.67
CA LEU A 38 17.58 27.26 15.94
C LEU A 38 18.99 27.74 16.28
N ARG A 39 19.28 27.91 17.57
CA ARG A 39 20.66 28.03 18.04
C ARG A 39 21.27 26.64 18.15
N ASP A 40 22.60 26.57 18.03
CA ASP A 40 23.34 25.31 18.09
C ASP A 40 23.04 24.49 19.36
N GLN A 41 22.95 25.17 20.51
CA GLN A 41 22.59 24.57 21.79
C GLN A 41 21.15 24.04 21.86
N ASP A 42 20.20 24.69 21.15
CA ASP A 42 18.81 24.23 21.11
C ASP A 42 18.68 22.97 20.26
N LEU A 43 19.47 22.86 19.19
CA LEU A 43 19.54 21.65 18.36
C LEU A 43 20.17 20.49 19.13
N ASP A 44 21.24 20.72 19.90
CA ASP A 44 21.82 19.68 20.75
C ASP A 44 20.85 19.19 21.83
N LYS A 45 20.11 20.12 22.44
CA LYS A 45 19.06 19.78 23.39
C LYS A 45 17.95 18.96 22.72
N LEU A 46 17.48 19.35 21.54
CA LEU A 46 16.48 18.59 20.78
C LEU A 46 16.98 17.18 20.42
N ILE A 47 18.25 17.04 20.03
CA ILE A 47 18.85 15.74 19.75
C ILE A 47 18.92 14.88 21.02
N GLU A 48 19.29 15.46 22.17
CA GLU A 48 19.35 14.71 23.43
C GLU A 48 17.95 14.38 23.97
N ASP A 49 16.98 15.28 23.84
CA ASP A 49 15.58 15.04 24.18
C ASP A 49 14.98 13.95 23.29
N TYR A 50 15.29 13.96 21.99
CA TYR A 50 14.90 12.90 21.06
C TYR A 50 15.56 11.56 21.45
N LYS A 51 16.87 11.56 21.73
CA LYS A 51 17.59 10.37 22.22
C LYS A 51 17.02 9.86 23.54
N SER A 52 16.67 10.75 24.48
CA SER A 52 16.08 10.42 25.77
C SER A 52 14.69 9.84 25.60
N SER A 53 13.84 10.45 24.77
CA SER A 53 12.53 9.92 24.38
C SER A 53 12.65 8.54 23.72
N ARG A 54 13.58 8.38 22.76
CA ARG A 54 13.88 7.08 22.13
C ARG A 54 14.44 6.06 23.13
N ARG A 55 15.25 6.48 24.11
CA ARG A 55 15.78 5.62 25.19
C ARG A 55 14.68 5.21 26.15
N GLN A 56 13.77 6.09 26.55
CA GLN A 56 12.60 5.77 27.37
C GLN A 56 11.65 4.82 26.65
N MET A 57 11.42 5.04 25.35
CA MET A 57 10.66 4.11 24.49
C MET A 57 11.35 2.75 24.38
N ALA A 58 12.66 2.73 24.14
CA ALA A 58 13.45 1.51 24.12
C ALA A 58 13.44 0.82 25.50
N LEU A 59 13.40 1.59 26.60
CA LEU A 59 13.26 1.07 27.96
C LEU A 59 11.90 0.37 28.14
N ALA A 60 10.81 0.99 27.71
CA ALA A 60 9.46 0.43 27.81
C ALA A 60 9.29 -0.87 26.98
N ASP A 61 9.81 -0.88 25.74
CA ASP A 61 9.76 -2.07 24.88
C ASP A 61 10.74 -3.17 25.32
N HIS A 62 11.96 -2.82 25.76
CA HIS A 62 12.97 -3.82 26.16
C HIS A 62 12.82 -4.33 27.60
N LEU A 63 12.19 -3.58 28.51
CA LEU A 63 11.95 -4.03 29.87
C LEU A 63 10.78 -5.03 29.97
N ILE A 64 9.80 -4.92 29.07
CA ILE A 64 8.49 -5.58 29.28
C ILE A 64 8.04 -6.41 28.06
N VAL A 65 8.27 -5.95 26.82
CA VAL A 65 7.69 -6.60 25.62
C VAL A 65 8.59 -7.72 25.07
N LYS A 66 9.92 -7.53 25.07
CA LYS A 66 10.87 -8.56 24.60
C LYS A 66 12.06 -8.64 25.53
N ARG A 67 12.11 -9.67 26.39
CA ARG A 67 13.27 -9.95 27.23
C ARG A 67 14.44 -10.32 26.32
N VAL A 68 15.26 -9.34 25.97
CA VAL A 68 16.54 -9.58 25.26
C VAL A 68 17.36 -10.53 26.11
N GLY A 69 17.79 -11.64 25.51
CA GLY A 69 18.60 -12.64 26.22
C GLY A 69 19.87 -11.99 26.74
N ARG A 70 20.27 -12.26 27.99
CA ARG A 70 21.44 -11.63 28.64
C ARG A 70 22.74 -11.69 27.80
N ASN A 71 22.87 -12.70 26.94
CA ASN A 71 24.04 -12.91 26.09
C ASN A 71 23.84 -12.47 24.62
N GLU A 72 22.64 -12.03 24.23
CA GLU A 72 22.35 -11.56 22.88
C GLU A 72 23.04 -10.22 22.58
N PRO A 73 23.29 -9.88 21.30
CA PRO A 73 23.76 -8.56 20.90
C PRO A 73 22.83 -7.47 21.41
N CYS A 74 23.41 -6.40 21.96
CA CYS A 74 22.66 -5.32 22.57
C CYS A 74 21.90 -4.51 21.50
N PRO A 75 20.58 -4.26 21.66
CA PRO A 75 19.75 -3.59 20.66
C PRO A 75 20.09 -2.11 20.43
N CYS A 76 20.96 -1.51 21.26
CA CYS A 76 21.46 -0.15 21.07
C CYS A 76 22.50 -0.02 19.94
N GLY A 77 22.86 -1.12 19.28
CA GLY A 77 23.83 -1.11 18.16
C GLY A 77 25.30 -1.14 18.60
N SER A 78 25.60 -1.37 19.88
CA SER A 78 26.98 -1.36 20.39
C SER A 78 27.82 -2.59 20.05
N GLY A 79 27.20 -3.65 19.50
CA GLY A 79 27.86 -4.94 19.25
C GLY A 79 28.24 -5.76 20.50
N LYS A 80 28.04 -5.21 21.71
CA LYS A 80 28.33 -5.90 22.99
C LYS A 80 27.17 -6.83 23.40
N LYS A 81 27.45 -7.82 24.26
CA LYS A 81 26.40 -8.63 24.91
C LYS A 81 25.51 -7.74 25.79
N TYR A 82 24.20 -7.94 25.76
CA TYR A 82 23.22 -7.11 26.50
C TYR A 82 23.56 -6.94 27.99
N LYS A 83 23.97 -8.02 28.67
CA LYS A 83 24.38 -7.98 30.09
C LYS A 83 25.58 -7.08 30.42
N LYS A 84 26.43 -6.79 29.43
CA LYS A 84 27.64 -5.94 29.56
C LYS A 84 27.43 -4.54 28.97
N CYS A 85 26.22 -4.21 28.57
CA CYS A 85 25.90 -2.94 27.92
C CYS A 85 24.66 -2.32 28.55
N CYS A 86 23.48 -2.44 27.92
CA CYS A 86 22.29 -1.74 28.40
C CYS A 86 21.58 -2.41 29.59
N LEU A 87 21.83 -3.70 29.89
CA LEU A 87 21.08 -4.39 30.96
C LEU A 87 21.23 -3.73 32.35
N PRO A 88 22.43 -3.37 32.86
CA PRO A 88 22.54 -2.70 34.16
C PRO A 88 21.79 -1.37 34.20
N HIS A 89 21.91 -0.56 33.16
CA HIS A 89 21.19 0.71 33.02
C HIS A 89 19.67 0.51 32.98
N HIS A 90 19.20 -0.55 32.31
CA HIS A 90 17.78 -0.90 32.25
C HIS A 90 17.28 -1.38 33.63
N GLU A 91 18.06 -2.18 34.36
CA GLU A 91 17.71 -2.63 35.71
C GLU A 91 17.67 -1.47 36.72
N GLU A 92 18.61 -0.53 36.63
CA GLU A 92 18.61 0.69 37.44
C GLU A 92 17.40 1.58 37.13
N ALA A 93 17.13 1.84 35.84
CA ALA A 93 15.96 2.61 35.43
C ALA A 93 14.64 1.95 35.86
N ARG A 94 14.54 0.61 35.81
CA ARG A 94 13.37 -0.12 36.32
C ARG A 94 13.17 0.04 37.82
N LYS A 95 14.25 0.10 38.61
CA LYS A 95 14.16 0.35 40.07
C LYS A 95 13.77 1.79 40.39
N ALA A 96 14.07 2.74 39.50
CA ALA A 96 13.73 4.15 39.67
C ALA A 96 12.27 4.48 39.32
N LEU A 97 11.58 3.61 38.57
CA LEU A 97 10.18 3.80 38.20
C LEU A 97 9.24 3.53 39.40
N PRO A 98 8.18 4.36 39.59
CA PRO A 98 7.11 4.07 40.53
C PRO A 98 6.49 2.69 40.29
N LYS A 99 6.13 1.98 41.37
CA LYS A 99 5.53 0.64 41.28
C LYS A 99 4.24 0.63 40.45
N ASP A 100 3.41 1.66 40.60
CA ASP A 100 2.14 1.78 39.90
C ASP A 100 2.34 1.96 38.39
N GLU A 101 3.34 2.74 37.97
CA GLU A 101 3.70 2.88 36.54
C GLU A 101 4.21 1.55 35.98
N LEU A 102 5.08 0.85 36.72
CA LEU A 102 5.58 -0.45 36.29
C LEU A 102 4.44 -1.48 36.13
N GLN A 103 3.47 -1.50 37.04
CA GLN A 103 2.28 -2.35 36.94
C GLN A 103 1.44 -2.01 35.70
N GLN A 104 1.14 -0.73 35.47
CA GLN A 104 0.40 -0.27 34.29
C GLN A 104 1.09 -0.67 32.99
N MET A 105 2.43 -0.55 32.94
CA MET A 105 3.19 -0.95 31.76
C MET A 105 3.17 -2.48 31.54
N GLU A 106 3.28 -3.28 32.61
CA GLU A 106 3.18 -4.75 32.55
C GLU A 106 1.77 -5.20 32.10
N GLU A 107 0.72 -4.56 32.60
CA GLU A 107 -0.66 -4.80 32.17
C GLU A 107 -0.87 -4.44 30.70
N ARG A 108 -0.34 -3.30 30.26
CA ARG A 108 -0.42 -2.87 28.86
C ARG A 108 0.28 -3.85 27.92
N ALA A 109 1.45 -4.36 28.31
CA ALA A 109 2.16 -5.37 27.53
C ALA A 109 1.37 -6.69 27.43
N LYS A 110 0.79 -7.16 28.55
CA LYS A 110 -0.10 -8.33 28.54
C LYS A 110 -1.32 -8.12 27.65
N ARG A 111 -1.94 -6.93 27.69
CA ARG A 111 -3.06 -6.56 26.80
C ARG A 111 -2.64 -6.60 25.33
N ARG A 112 -1.44 -6.07 25.00
CA ARG A 112 -0.89 -6.09 23.64
C ARG A 112 -0.63 -7.51 23.15
N GLU A 113 -0.02 -8.36 23.96
CA GLU A 113 0.24 -9.77 23.62
C GLU A 113 -1.07 -10.54 23.42
N LYS A 114 -2.05 -10.33 24.28
CA LYS A 114 -3.37 -10.94 24.14
C LYS A 114 -4.06 -10.49 22.84
N LEU A 115 -4.08 -9.18 22.57
CA LEU A 115 -4.64 -8.63 21.34
C LEU A 115 -3.95 -9.19 20.10
N GLN A 116 -2.62 -9.37 20.13
CA GLN A 116 -1.87 -9.98 19.04
C GLN A 116 -2.37 -11.41 18.74
N LYS A 117 -2.52 -12.25 19.77
CA LYS A 117 -3.05 -13.62 19.62
C LYS A 117 -4.50 -13.63 19.13
N ASP A 118 -5.31 -12.69 19.61
CA ASP A 118 -6.70 -12.54 19.19
C ASP A 118 -6.80 -12.11 17.71
N VAL A 119 -5.93 -11.23 17.24
CA VAL A 119 -5.83 -10.84 15.82
C VAL A 119 -5.37 -12.03 14.96
N GLU A 120 -4.33 -12.76 15.39
CA GLU A 120 -3.83 -13.95 14.69
C GLU A 120 -4.94 -15.00 14.53
N LYS A 121 -5.74 -15.23 15.58
CA LYS A 121 -6.92 -16.10 15.52
C LYS A 121 -7.94 -15.62 14.49
N GLY A 122 -8.18 -14.31 14.40
CA GLY A 122 -9.09 -13.74 13.40
C GLY A 122 -8.64 -14.02 11.97
N PHE A 123 -7.35 -13.86 11.66
CA PHE A 123 -6.80 -14.22 10.35
C PHE A 123 -6.80 -15.73 10.10
N SER A 124 -6.54 -16.57 11.11
CA SER A 124 -6.65 -18.03 10.97
C SER A 124 -8.06 -18.45 10.54
N LEU A 125 -9.09 -17.86 11.16
CA LEU A 125 -10.48 -18.11 10.78
C LEU A 125 -10.77 -17.72 9.32
N LEU A 126 -10.16 -16.65 8.80
CA LEU A 126 -10.27 -16.29 7.38
C LEU A 126 -9.61 -17.33 6.47
N LEU A 127 -8.40 -17.77 6.82
CA LEU A 127 -7.67 -18.79 6.07
C LEU A 127 -8.40 -20.14 6.05
N GLU A 128 -9.12 -20.46 7.12
CA GLU A 128 -9.96 -21.65 7.24
C GLU A 128 -11.33 -21.52 6.51
N GLY A 129 -11.63 -20.36 5.92
CA GLY A 129 -12.92 -20.10 5.26
C GLY A 129 -14.08 -19.84 6.22
N ALA A 130 -13.81 -19.71 7.53
CA ALA A 130 -14.81 -19.45 8.56
C ALA A 130 -15.14 -17.94 8.67
N HIS A 131 -15.49 -17.32 7.55
CA HIS A 131 -15.63 -15.86 7.40
C HIS A 131 -16.60 -15.23 8.40
N GLU A 132 -17.76 -15.84 8.64
CA GLU A 132 -18.74 -15.34 9.61
C GLU A 132 -18.26 -15.43 11.07
N LYS A 133 -17.41 -16.41 11.38
CA LYS A 133 -16.77 -16.49 12.70
C LYS A 133 -15.67 -15.44 12.83
N ALA A 134 -14.89 -15.23 11.77
CA ALA A 134 -13.84 -14.21 11.72
C ALA A 134 -14.43 -12.80 11.90
N ARG A 135 -15.51 -12.48 11.18
CA ARG A 135 -16.23 -11.20 11.29
C ARG A 135 -16.69 -10.94 12.72
N ARG A 136 -17.50 -11.84 13.30
CA ARG A 136 -18.01 -11.67 14.66
C ARG A 136 -16.91 -11.59 15.72
N HIS A 137 -15.82 -12.33 15.54
CA HIS A 137 -14.65 -12.28 16.43
C HIS A 137 -13.97 -10.90 16.37
N ALA A 138 -13.73 -10.37 15.17
CA ALA A 138 -13.11 -9.07 14.98
C ALA A 138 -14.02 -7.90 15.42
N GLU A 139 -15.31 -7.93 15.09
CA GLU A 139 -16.28 -6.89 15.50
C GLU A 139 -16.38 -6.77 17.02
N ARG A 140 -16.39 -7.89 17.75
CA ARG A 140 -16.36 -7.88 19.22
C ARG A 140 -15.08 -7.25 19.77
N LEU A 141 -13.93 -7.51 19.16
CA LEU A 141 -12.66 -6.92 19.58
C LEU A 141 -12.61 -5.41 19.27
N LEU A 142 -13.24 -4.97 18.18
CA LEU A 142 -13.33 -3.56 17.82
C LEU A 142 -14.11 -2.71 18.85
N GLU A 143 -14.97 -3.31 19.67
CA GLU A 143 -15.61 -2.61 20.80
C GLU A 143 -14.57 -2.10 21.82
N ALA A 144 -13.51 -2.88 22.04
CA ALA A 144 -12.43 -2.54 22.98
C ALA A 144 -11.20 -1.92 22.28
N TYR A 145 -11.03 -2.15 20.98
CA TYR A 145 -9.88 -1.73 20.19
C TYR A 145 -10.33 -1.12 18.85
N PRO A 146 -11.08 0.00 18.86
CA PRO A 146 -11.70 0.56 17.65
C PRO A 146 -10.68 1.04 16.61
N GLU A 147 -9.43 1.27 17.02
CA GLU A 147 -8.34 1.80 16.19
C GLU A 147 -7.29 0.75 15.82
N ASP A 148 -7.66 -0.54 15.86
CA ASP A 148 -6.82 -1.61 15.33
C ASP A 148 -7.23 -1.99 13.90
N ASP A 149 -6.46 -1.51 12.92
CA ASP A 149 -6.73 -1.73 11.50
C ASP A 149 -6.68 -3.19 11.07
N ARG A 150 -5.99 -4.06 11.83
CA ARG A 150 -5.94 -5.49 11.52
C ARG A 150 -7.30 -6.13 11.75
N LEU A 151 -8.03 -5.68 12.77
CA LEU A 151 -9.40 -6.13 13.02
C LEU A 151 -10.35 -5.62 11.95
N HIS A 152 -10.22 -4.35 11.54
CA HIS A 152 -11.01 -3.83 10.41
C HIS A 152 -10.73 -4.57 9.10
N ASP A 153 -9.47 -4.94 8.84
CA ASP A 153 -9.09 -5.75 7.67
C ASP A 153 -9.78 -7.12 7.70
N ILE A 154 -9.79 -7.78 8.87
CA ILE A 154 -10.50 -9.05 9.03
C ILE A 154 -11.99 -8.90 8.67
N VAL A 155 -12.63 -7.83 9.15
CA VAL A 155 -14.06 -7.57 8.85
C VAL A 155 -14.26 -7.28 7.36
N VAL A 156 -13.46 -6.40 6.76
CA VAL A 156 -13.57 -6.08 5.32
C VAL A 156 -13.41 -7.33 4.48
N THR A 157 -12.39 -8.15 4.76
CA THR A 157 -12.14 -9.40 4.05
C THR A 157 -13.32 -10.37 4.20
N ALA A 158 -13.87 -10.53 5.41
CA ALA A 158 -15.04 -11.37 5.63
C ALA A 158 -16.31 -10.86 4.92
N CYS A 159 -16.52 -9.54 4.88
CA CYS A 159 -17.63 -8.93 4.15
C CYS A 159 -17.51 -9.16 2.63
N LEU A 160 -16.31 -8.98 2.07
CA LEU A 160 -16.04 -9.24 0.65
C LEU A 160 -16.31 -10.70 0.28
N THR A 161 -15.90 -11.67 1.10
CA THR A 161 -16.13 -13.09 0.82
C THR A 161 -17.59 -13.51 1.03
N ALA A 162 -18.31 -12.86 1.95
CA ALA A 162 -19.74 -13.09 2.18
C ALA A 162 -20.66 -12.42 1.14
N GLY A 163 -20.13 -11.53 0.29
CA GLY A 163 -20.92 -10.74 -0.65
C GLY A 163 -21.58 -9.49 -0.03
N ASP A 164 -21.20 -9.13 1.21
CA ASP A 164 -21.66 -7.90 1.88
C ASP A 164 -20.79 -6.72 1.47
N TYR A 165 -20.85 -6.34 0.18
CA TYR A 165 -19.95 -5.35 -0.41
C TYR A 165 -20.22 -3.93 0.11
N ASP A 166 -21.44 -3.62 0.53
CA ASP A 166 -21.75 -2.32 1.13
C ASP A 166 -21.03 -2.16 2.48
N ALA A 167 -21.10 -3.15 3.37
CA ALA A 167 -20.36 -3.09 4.64
C ALA A 167 -18.84 -3.01 4.42
N ALA A 168 -18.30 -3.77 3.45
CA ALA A 168 -16.89 -3.68 3.07
C ALA A 168 -16.52 -2.28 2.58
N PHE A 169 -17.35 -1.68 1.71
CA PHE A 169 -17.14 -0.35 1.13
C PHE A 169 -17.12 0.74 2.20
N TYR A 170 -18.15 0.80 3.05
CA TYR A 170 -18.24 1.84 4.08
C TYR A 170 -17.10 1.74 5.07
N ARG A 171 -16.77 0.52 5.53
CA ARG A 171 -15.66 0.32 6.46
C ARG A 171 -14.31 0.71 5.84
N ALA A 172 -14.01 0.24 4.63
CA ALA A 172 -12.75 0.56 3.96
C ALA A 172 -12.61 2.06 3.67
N ARG A 173 -13.70 2.72 3.23
CA ARG A 173 -13.72 4.18 3.03
C ARG A 173 -13.45 4.94 4.33
N THR A 174 -14.13 4.58 5.41
CA THR A 174 -13.93 5.22 6.72
C THR A 174 -12.50 5.03 7.21
N ARG A 175 -11.95 3.82 7.11
CA ARG A 175 -10.56 3.58 7.54
C ARG A 175 -9.53 4.26 6.66
N TRP A 176 -9.79 4.40 5.35
CA TRP A 176 -8.95 5.22 4.48
C TRP A 176 -8.92 6.69 4.93
N GLN A 177 -10.06 7.29 5.26
CA GLN A 177 -10.12 8.66 5.78
C GLN A 177 -9.36 8.80 7.10
N VAL A 178 -9.53 7.85 8.02
CA VAL A 178 -8.77 7.81 9.28
C VAL A 178 -7.27 7.73 9.02
N ALA A 179 -6.83 6.87 8.10
CA ALA A 179 -5.40 6.73 7.79
C ALA A 179 -4.81 8.01 7.20
N VAL A 180 -5.54 8.72 6.33
CA VAL A 180 -5.12 10.02 5.78
C VAL A 180 -4.98 11.04 6.92
N GLU A 181 -6.00 11.16 7.77
CA GLU A 181 -5.96 12.07 8.92
C GLU A 181 -4.81 11.74 9.88
N GLU A 182 -4.59 10.46 10.20
CA GLU A 182 -3.50 10.03 11.07
C GLU A 182 -2.14 10.31 10.45
N LYS A 183 -1.98 10.13 9.13
CA LYS A 183 -0.73 10.45 8.43
C LYS A 183 -0.44 11.94 8.50
N ASP A 184 -1.40 12.78 8.16
CA ASP A 184 -1.24 14.24 8.15
C ASP A 184 -0.93 14.75 9.56
N PHE A 185 -1.71 14.30 10.55
CA PHE A 185 -1.48 14.64 11.95
C PHE A 185 -0.11 14.16 12.45
N PHE A 186 0.30 12.94 12.13
CA PHE A 186 1.59 12.40 12.56
C PHE A 186 2.76 13.17 11.92
N GLN A 187 2.64 13.57 10.65
CA GLN A 187 3.65 14.39 9.98
C GLN A 187 3.84 15.73 10.69
N GLU A 188 2.75 16.35 11.14
CA GLU A 188 2.73 17.62 11.87
C GLU A 188 3.14 17.49 13.34
N ASN A 189 2.84 16.39 14.02
CA ASN A 189 2.94 16.33 15.50
C ASN A 189 3.93 15.27 16.03
N GLY A 190 4.33 14.31 15.21
CA GLY A 190 5.25 13.23 15.59
C GLY A 190 4.66 12.13 16.48
N TYR A 191 3.33 12.08 16.62
CA TYR A 191 2.59 11.00 17.30
C TYR A 191 1.21 10.80 16.68
N HIS A 192 0.55 9.68 16.96
CA HIS A 192 -0.78 9.36 16.44
C HIS A 192 -1.88 10.08 17.22
N LYS A 193 -2.82 10.72 16.50
CA LYS A 193 -3.88 11.54 17.11
C LYS A 193 -4.72 10.71 18.08
N ARG A 194 -5.13 9.53 17.62
CA ARG A 194 -5.97 8.59 18.39
C ARG A 194 -5.24 7.79 19.45
N GLU A 195 -3.91 7.70 19.38
CA GLU A 195 -3.10 7.12 20.46
C GLU A 195 -3.01 8.09 21.65
N GLY A 196 -3.07 9.40 21.35
CA GLY A 196 -2.89 10.47 22.31
C GLY A 196 -1.44 10.65 22.75
N LEU A 197 -1.13 11.80 23.35
CA LEU A 197 0.23 12.14 23.77
C LEU A 197 0.76 11.19 24.86
N GLU A 198 -0.11 10.76 25.78
CA GLU A 198 0.23 9.83 26.85
C GLU A 198 0.41 8.39 26.34
N ARG A 199 0.01 8.14 25.09
CA ARG A 199 0.03 6.84 24.43
C ARG A 199 -0.53 5.72 25.30
N LYS A 200 -1.68 5.91 25.95
CA LYS A 200 -2.25 4.88 26.84
C LYS A 200 -3.01 3.82 26.06
N GLU A 201 -3.61 4.22 24.95
CA GLU A 201 -4.39 3.32 24.09
C GLU A 201 -3.49 2.39 23.25
N LEU A 202 -4.06 1.25 22.87
CA LEU A 202 -3.45 0.35 21.89
C LEU A 202 -4.07 0.65 20.53
N VAL A 203 -3.25 1.23 19.65
CA VAL A 203 -3.64 1.52 18.26
C VAL A 203 -2.78 0.71 17.30
N HIS A 204 -3.31 0.45 16.12
CA HIS A 204 -2.55 -0.10 15.01
C HIS A 204 -3.09 0.47 13.70
N PHE A 205 -2.31 1.30 13.02
CA PHE A 205 -2.70 1.91 11.76
C PHE A 205 -1.95 1.29 10.58
N TYR A 206 -2.70 1.03 9.51
CA TYR A 206 -2.14 0.81 8.20
C TYR A 206 -1.89 2.14 7.49
N SER A 207 -1.03 2.12 6.47
CA SER A 207 -0.81 3.29 5.63
C SER A 207 -2.07 3.67 4.83
N PRO A 208 -2.25 4.95 4.45
CA PRO A 208 -3.34 5.34 3.55
C PRO A 208 -3.40 4.52 2.27
N ALA A 209 -2.24 4.17 1.70
CA ALA A 209 -2.16 3.38 0.47
C ALA A 209 -2.74 1.97 0.63
N THR A 210 -2.60 1.37 1.81
CA THR A 210 -3.15 0.04 2.14
C THR A 210 -4.68 0.08 2.23
N TRP A 211 -5.23 1.14 2.83
CA TRP A 211 -6.68 1.31 2.88
C TRP A 211 -7.28 1.78 1.55
N LEU A 212 -6.53 2.56 0.77
CA LEU A 212 -6.95 3.01 -0.56
C LEU A 212 -7.17 1.82 -1.50
N GLU A 213 -6.27 0.83 -1.46
CA GLU A 213 -6.42 -0.45 -2.17
C GLU A 213 -7.69 -1.19 -1.76
N LYS A 214 -7.91 -1.40 -0.46
CA LYS A 214 -9.10 -2.09 0.05
C LYS A 214 -10.39 -1.34 -0.29
N PHE A 215 -10.33 -0.02 -0.24
CA PHE A 215 -11.44 0.85 -0.64
C PHE A 215 -11.76 0.70 -2.13
N TRP A 216 -10.74 0.65 -2.98
CA TRP A 216 -10.91 0.39 -4.41
C TRP A 216 -11.54 -0.97 -4.68
N ILE A 217 -11.01 -2.03 -4.06
CA ILE A 217 -11.55 -3.39 -4.18
C ILE A 217 -13.03 -3.44 -3.80
N ALA A 218 -13.39 -2.86 -2.65
CA ALA A 218 -14.78 -2.85 -2.19
C ALA A 218 -15.69 -2.00 -3.08
N GLN A 219 -15.21 -0.86 -3.58
CA GLN A 219 -15.96 -0.04 -4.55
C GLN A 219 -16.22 -0.80 -5.84
N ARG A 220 -15.19 -1.48 -6.38
CA ARG A 220 -15.33 -2.29 -7.59
C ARG A 220 -16.24 -3.49 -7.37
N ALA A 221 -16.12 -4.21 -6.26
CA ALA A 221 -17.00 -5.32 -5.92
C ALA A 221 -18.48 -4.93 -5.94
N ARG A 222 -18.82 -3.78 -5.33
CA ARG A 222 -20.18 -3.23 -5.35
C ARG A 222 -20.65 -2.83 -6.74
N SER A 223 -19.79 -2.22 -7.55
CA SER A 223 -20.14 -1.84 -8.93
C SER A 223 -20.33 -3.06 -9.82
N TYR A 224 -19.44 -4.04 -9.72
CA TYR A 224 -19.48 -5.28 -10.48
C TYR A 224 -20.70 -6.12 -10.17
N GLU A 225 -21.16 -6.17 -8.93
CA GLU A 225 -22.39 -6.88 -8.58
C GLU A 225 -23.62 -6.31 -9.32
N LYS A 226 -23.66 -4.98 -9.51
CA LYS A 226 -24.76 -4.30 -10.22
C LYS A 226 -24.65 -4.46 -11.73
N GLU A 227 -23.43 -4.35 -12.26
CA GLU A 227 -23.16 -4.40 -13.69
C GLU A 227 -23.21 -5.84 -14.25
N PHE A 228 -22.73 -6.80 -13.47
CA PHE A 228 -22.69 -8.22 -13.79
C PHE A 228 -23.46 -9.01 -12.72
N PRO A 229 -24.81 -8.96 -12.71
CA PRO A 229 -25.60 -9.76 -11.80
C PRO A 229 -25.47 -11.25 -12.13
N ARG A 230 -25.37 -12.10 -11.10
CA ARG A 230 -25.38 -13.56 -11.29
C ARG A 230 -26.77 -14.01 -11.73
N THR A 231 -26.84 -14.79 -12.80
CA THR A 231 -28.09 -15.26 -13.43
C THR A 231 -28.81 -16.39 -12.67
N GLY A 232 -28.28 -16.84 -11.52
CA GLY A 232 -28.82 -17.97 -10.77
C GLY A 232 -28.50 -19.35 -11.38
N ASP A 233 -27.65 -19.38 -12.41
CA ASP A 233 -27.22 -20.60 -13.07
C ASP A 233 -26.30 -21.43 -12.15
N GLY A 234 -26.84 -22.54 -11.64
CA GLY A 234 -26.14 -23.45 -10.75
C GLY A 234 -24.95 -24.15 -11.39
N ASP A 235 -24.93 -24.30 -12.72
CA ASP A 235 -23.84 -24.93 -13.46
C ASP A 235 -22.63 -24.00 -13.55
N LEU A 236 -22.86 -22.73 -13.89
CA LEU A 236 -21.80 -21.71 -13.91
C LEU A 236 -21.22 -21.47 -12.51
N ALA A 237 -22.09 -21.38 -11.48
CA ALA A 237 -21.65 -21.23 -10.10
C ALA A 237 -20.79 -22.43 -9.65
N ARG A 238 -21.23 -23.65 -9.95
CA ARG A 238 -20.48 -24.87 -9.65
C ARG A 238 -19.16 -24.92 -10.41
N LEU A 239 -19.15 -24.50 -11.68
CA LEU A 239 -17.93 -24.47 -12.48
C LEU A 239 -16.91 -23.46 -11.93
N ALA A 240 -17.34 -22.25 -11.58
CA ALA A 240 -16.50 -21.23 -10.93
C ALA A 240 -15.94 -21.72 -9.59
N SER A 241 -16.77 -22.39 -8.78
CA SER A 241 -16.35 -22.92 -7.47
C SER A 241 -15.16 -23.89 -7.56
N LYS A 242 -14.98 -24.58 -8.70
CA LYS A 242 -13.83 -25.47 -8.95
C LYS A 242 -12.50 -24.70 -8.95
N LEU A 243 -12.49 -23.39 -9.20
CA LEU A 243 -11.26 -22.59 -9.11
C LEU A 243 -10.67 -22.60 -7.70
N THR A 244 -11.51 -22.71 -6.68
CA THR A 244 -11.04 -22.75 -5.27
C THR A 244 -10.18 -23.97 -4.95
N MET A 245 -10.22 -25.02 -5.78
CA MET A 245 -9.30 -26.17 -5.69
C MET A 245 -7.84 -25.74 -5.73
N ALA A 246 -7.51 -24.63 -6.42
CA ALA A 246 -6.16 -24.08 -6.46
C ALA A 246 -5.64 -23.68 -5.06
N ASN A 247 -6.54 -23.36 -4.13
CA ASN A 247 -6.19 -22.87 -2.80
C ASN A 247 -5.81 -24.01 -1.83
N ASP A 248 -5.98 -25.27 -2.22
CA ASP A 248 -5.60 -26.42 -1.40
C ASP A 248 -4.06 -26.55 -1.34
N VAL A 249 -3.48 -25.93 -0.31
CA VAL A 249 -2.04 -25.96 -0.02
C VAL A 249 -1.54 -27.34 0.44
N LYS A 250 -2.43 -28.25 0.88
CA LYS A 250 -2.03 -29.63 1.19
C LYS A 250 -1.85 -30.43 -0.10
N ARG A 251 -2.76 -30.24 -1.06
CA ARG A 251 -2.66 -30.82 -2.40
C ARG A 251 -1.53 -30.21 -3.23
N PHE A 252 -1.30 -28.91 -3.07
CA PHE A 252 -0.32 -28.14 -3.83
C PHE A 252 0.66 -27.40 -2.91
N PRO A 253 1.67 -28.10 -2.35
CA PRO A 253 2.62 -27.51 -1.41
C PRO A 253 3.61 -26.52 -2.07
N GLN A 254 3.80 -26.59 -3.39
CA GLN A 254 4.71 -25.74 -4.15
C GLN A 254 4.27 -24.27 -4.08
N ARG A 255 5.26 -23.37 -4.03
CA ARG A 255 5.10 -21.91 -3.91
C ARG A 255 5.55 -21.20 -5.18
N ASP A 256 5.30 -19.90 -5.22
CA ASP A 256 5.76 -19.00 -6.27
C ASP A 256 5.37 -19.48 -7.68
N ALA A 257 6.24 -19.24 -8.68
CA ALA A 257 5.97 -19.58 -10.09
C ALA A 257 5.77 -21.08 -10.31
N GLU A 258 6.53 -21.93 -9.62
CA GLU A 258 6.37 -23.40 -9.68
C GLU A 258 4.98 -23.80 -9.17
N GLY A 259 4.56 -23.22 -8.05
CA GLY A 259 3.25 -23.46 -7.46
C GLY A 259 2.09 -23.11 -8.40
N LEU A 260 2.22 -22.03 -9.17
CA LEU A 260 1.22 -21.65 -10.16
C LEU A 260 1.17 -22.64 -11.33
N GLU A 261 2.33 -23.05 -11.84
CA GLU A 261 2.42 -23.95 -13.00
C GLU A 261 1.88 -25.35 -12.69
N VAL A 262 2.18 -25.89 -11.51
CA VAL A 262 1.64 -27.19 -11.07
C VAL A 262 0.11 -27.14 -10.98
N ARG A 263 -0.44 -26.05 -10.42
CA ARG A 263 -1.90 -25.84 -10.32
C ARG A 263 -2.53 -25.69 -11.70
N ARG A 264 -1.89 -24.95 -12.61
CA ARG A 264 -2.34 -24.75 -13.99
C ARG A 264 -2.51 -26.10 -14.70
N ARG A 265 -1.48 -26.95 -14.67
CA ARG A 265 -1.53 -28.31 -15.26
C ARG A 265 -2.61 -29.18 -14.62
N ALA A 266 -2.72 -29.16 -13.30
CA ALA A 266 -3.68 -29.98 -12.58
C ALA A 266 -5.14 -29.54 -12.79
N MET A 267 -5.36 -28.29 -13.18
CA MET A 267 -6.69 -27.68 -13.37
C MET A 267 -7.02 -27.42 -14.84
N GLU A 268 -6.23 -27.92 -15.78
CA GLU A 268 -6.36 -27.61 -17.22
C GLU A 268 -7.78 -27.90 -17.74
N LEU A 269 -8.37 -29.05 -17.37
CA LEU A 269 -9.73 -29.39 -17.77
C LEU A 269 -10.76 -28.36 -17.26
N GLN A 270 -10.65 -27.96 -15.99
CA GLN A 270 -11.56 -27.00 -15.36
C GLN A 270 -11.38 -25.61 -15.99
N LEU A 271 -10.14 -25.18 -16.21
CA LEU A 271 -9.83 -23.92 -16.87
C LEU A 271 -10.39 -23.89 -18.30
N ARG A 272 -10.25 -24.99 -19.06
CA ARG A 272 -10.82 -25.12 -20.40
C ARG A 272 -12.34 -25.01 -20.40
N GLN A 273 -13.01 -25.71 -19.48
CA GLN A 273 -14.47 -25.62 -19.32
C GLN A 273 -14.92 -24.19 -19.00
N ILE A 274 -14.19 -23.48 -18.13
CA ILE A 274 -14.49 -22.08 -17.79
C ILE A 274 -14.31 -21.17 -19.01
N ARG A 275 -13.29 -21.41 -19.84
CA ARG A 275 -13.09 -20.66 -21.09
C ARG A 275 -14.22 -20.90 -22.09
N GLU A 276 -14.61 -22.17 -22.27
CA GLU A 276 -15.70 -22.56 -23.18
C GLU A 276 -17.07 -21.99 -22.76
N ALA A 277 -17.30 -21.79 -21.45
CA ALA A 277 -18.52 -21.16 -20.93
C ALA A 277 -18.63 -19.65 -21.26
N GLY A 278 -17.54 -19.03 -21.72
CA GLY A 278 -17.55 -17.68 -22.28
C GLY A 278 -17.87 -16.56 -21.28
N PRO A 279 -18.28 -15.37 -21.77
CA PRO A 279 -18.45 -14.16 -20.95
C PRO A 279 -19.48 -14.28 -19.82
N ALA A 280 -20.41 -15.24 -19.88
CA ALA A 280 -21.37 -15.51 -18.80
C ALA A 280 -20.69 -15.89 -17.47
N MET A 281 -19.41 -16.30 -17.51
CA MET A 281 -18.60 -16.59 -16.32
C MET A 281 -18.14 -15.34 -15.56
N ILE A 282 -18.07 -14.16 -16.18
CA ILE A 282 -17.59 -12.91 -15.55
C ILE A 282 -18.16 -12.69 -14.14
N PRO A 283 -19.49 -12.69 -13.90
CA PRO A 283 -20.07 -12.47 -12.57
C PRO A 283 -19.69 -13.53 -11.50
N TYR A 284 -19.24 -14.70 -11.94
CA TYR A 284 -18.79 -15.79 -11.07
C TYR A 284 -17.26 -15.77 -10.86
N LEU A 285 -16.49 -15.16 -11.76
CA LEU A 285 -15.04 -15.03 -11.66
C LEU A 285 -14.61 -13.82 -10.82
N LEU A 286 -15.27 -12.67 -10.97
CA LEU A 286 -14.90 -11.43 -10.28
C LEU A 286 -14.78 -11.56 -8.74
N PRO A 287 -15.66 -12.28 -8.02
CA PRO A 287 -15.53 -12.48 -6.58
C PRO A 287 -14.23 -13.14 -6.15
N HIS A 288 -13.63 -13.98 -7.01
CA HIS A 288 -12.34 -14.60 -6.72
C HIS A 288 -11.18 -13.60 -6.73
N CYS A 289 -11.37 -12.39 -7.26
CA CYS A 289 -10.34 -11.35 -7.32
C CYS A 289 -10.30 -10.45 -6.07
N TYR A 290 -11.37 -10.39 -5.27
CA TYR A 290 -11.45 -9.41 -4.18
C TYR A 290 -10.55 -9.74 -2.99
N THR A 291 -10.07 -10.98 -2.92
CA THR A 291 -9.09 -11.44 -1.95
C THR A 291 -8.01 -12.23 -2.67
N PHE A 292 -6.74 -11.95 -2.37
CA PHE A 292 -5.64 -12.68 -2.99
C PHE A 292 -5.70 -14.17 -2.62
N SER A 293 -5.64 -15.03 -3.63
CA SER A 293 -5.56 -16.48 -3.47
C SER A 293 -4.92 -17.12 -4.70
N TRP A 294 -4.63 -18.42 -4.65
CA TRP A 294 -4.15 -19.12 -5.85
C TRP A 294 -5.21 -19.13 -6.95
N ALA A 295 -6.49 -19.20 -6.59
CA ALA A 295 -7.60 -19.12 -7.54
C ALA A 295 -7.63 -17.77 -8.27
N SER A 296 -7.35 -16.66 -7.58
CA SER A 296 -7.40 -15.31 -8.16
C SER A 296 -6.40 -15.15 -9.30
N LEU A 297 -5.26 -15.85 -9.25
CA LEU A 297 -4.20 -15.77 -10.27
C LEU A 297 -4.62 -16.30 -11.66
N PHE A 298 -5.68 -17.12 -11.74
CA PHE A 298 -6.17 -17.63 -13.01
C PHE A 298 -7.17 -16.69 -13.69
N VAL A 299 -7.78 -15.77 -12.94
CA VAL A 299 -8.86 -14.93 -13.46
C VAL A 299 -8.42 -13.99 -14.59
N PRO A 300 -7.25 -13.33 -14.56
CA PRO A 300 -6.83 -12.45 -15.67
C PRO A 300 -6.74 -13.18 -17.01
N ASP A 301 -6.15 -14.39 -17.02
CA ASP A 301 -6.05 -15.23 -18.22
C ASP A 301 -7.42 -15.70 -18.73
N LEU A 302 -8.35 -15.97 -17.82
CA LEU A 302 -9.72 -16.36 -18.17
C LEU A 302 -10.48 -15.19 -18.78
N LEU A 303 -10.43 -14.02 -18.14
CA LEU A 303 -11.08 -12.81 -18.66
C LEU A 303 -10.53 -12.42 -20.04
N ALA A 304 -9.21 -12.44 -20.21
CA ALA A 304 -8.56 -12.11 -21.49
C ALA A 304 -8.90 -13.09 -22.62
N SER A 305 -9.39 -14.29 -22.30
CA SER A 305 -9.84 -15.27 -23.32
C SER A 305 -11.26 -15.01 -23.84
N TYR A 306 -12.02 -14.12 -23.19
CA TYR A 306 -13.38 -13.82 -23.57
C TYR A 306 -13.46 -12.66 -24.56
N ASP A 307 -14.23 -12.85 -25.63
CA ASP A 307 -14.62 -11.77 -26.53
C ASP A 307 -15.82 -11.02 -25.93
N HIS A 308 -15.52 -10.02 -25.09
CA HIS A 308 -16.52 -9.19 -24.42
C HIS A 308 -15.99 -7.77 -24.21
N GLU A 309 -16.81 -6.76 -24.53
CA GLU A 309 -16.39 -5.35 -24.54
C GLU A 309 -15.89 -4.83 -23.19
N ALA A 310 -16.41 -5.37 -22.08
CA ALA A 310 -15.99 -4.98 -20.73
C ALA A 310 -14.61 -5.52 -20.31
N VAL A 311 -14.06 -6.54 -21.00
CA VAL A 311 -12.83 -7.22 -20.56
C VAL A 311 -11.63 -6.28 -20.42
N PRO A 312 -11.31 -5.39 -21.38
CA PRO A 312 -10.22 -4.44 -21.22
C PRO A 312 -10.42 -3.54 -19.99
N ARG A 313 -11.65 -3.04 -19.75
CA ARG A 313 -11.95 -2.19 -18.58
C ARG A 313 -11.77 -2.98 -17.28
N LEU A 314 -12.27 -4.22 -17.23
CA LEU A 314 -12.11 -5.10 -16.06
C LEU A 314 -10.63 -5.36 -15.77
N LEU A 315 -9.81 -5.69 -16.77
CA LEU A 315 -8.37 -5.89 -16.59
C LEU A 315 -7.69 -4.62 -16.08
N ALA A 316 -8.06 -3.45 -16.60
CA ALA A 316 -7.51 -2.17 -16.14
C ALA A 316 -7.85 -1.90 -14.67
N GLU A 317 -9.11 -2.05 -14.27
CA GLU A 317 -9.55 -1.85 -12.88
C GLU A 317 -8.99 -2.91 -11.92
N LEU A 318 -8.88 -4.17 -12.35
CA LEU A 318 -8.29 -5.26 -11.56
C LEU A 318 -6.78 -5.08 -11.40
N SER A 319 -6.08 -4.48 -12.37
CA SER A 319 -4.65 -4.18 -12.23
C SER A 319 -4.33 -3.27 -11.04
N MET A 320 -5.31 -2.52 -10.56
CA MET A 320 -5.20 -1.61 -9.42
C MET A 320 -5.32 -2.32 -8.06
N PHE A 321 -5.56 -3.65 -8.02
CA PHE A 321 -5.74 -4.42 -6.77
C PHE A 321 -4.42 -4.68 -6.01
N ARG A 322 -3.30 -4.07 -6.42
CA ARG A 322 -1.96 -4.12 -5.79
C ARG A 322 -1.39 -5.49 -5.40
N PHE A 323 -2.00 -6.59 -5.80
CA PHE A 323 -1.44 -7.93 -5.77
C PHE A 323 -0.38 -8.04 -6.87
N PRO A 324 0.94 -7.99 -6.59
CA PRO A 324 1.94 -7.65 -7.61
C PRO A 324 1.91 -8.55 -8.84
N TYR A 325 1.86 -9.87 -8.63
CA TYR A 325 1.80 -10.84 -9.73
C TYR A 325 0.47 -10.80 -10.49
N PHE A 326 -0.65 -10.72 -9.77
CA PHE A 326 -1.99 -10.64 -10.37
C PHE A 326 -2.17 -9.36 -11.20
N ALA A 327 -1.77 -8.20 -10.64
CA ALA A 327 -1.80 -6.93 -11.33
C ALA A 327 -0.95 -6.96 -12.60
N GLN A 328 0.26 -7.51 -12.53
CA GLN A 328 1.13 -7.65 -13.69
C GLN A 328 0.52 -8.52 -14.80
N MET A 329 -0.21 -9.58 -14.45
CA MET A 329 -0.93 -10.40 -15.43
C MET A 329 -2.03 -9.59 -16.13
N CYS A 330 -2.79 -8.78 -15.40
CA CYS A 330 -3.78 -7.88 -16.01
C CYS A 330 -3.13 -6.88 -16.97
N LEU A 331 -2.05 -6.23 -16.55
CA LEU A 331 -1.33 -5.24 -17.36
C LEU A 331 -0.73 -5.86 -18.62
N LYS A 332 -0.18 -7.09 -18.53
CA LYS A 332 0.36 -7.80 -19.68
C LYS A 332 -0.71 -8.08 -20.74
N HIS A 333 -1.92 -8.45 -20.31
CA HIS A 333 -3.03 -8.65 -21.25
C HIS A 333 -3.47 -7.33 -21.90
N LEU A 334 -3.48 -6.22 -21.16
CA LEU A 334 -3.74 -4.89 -21.73
C LEU A 334 -2.67 -4.47 -22.74
N GLU A 335 -1.39 -4.69 -22.42
CA GLU A 335 -0.27 -4.40 -23.33
C GLU A 335 -0.41 -5.21 -24.63
N ALA A 336 -0.77 -6.50 -24.53
CA ALA A 336 -1.01 -7.35 -25.69
C ALA A 336 -2.21 -6.91 -26.56
N MET A 337 -3.16 -6.13 -26.01
CA MET A 337 -4.26 -5.55 -26.77
C MET A 337 -3.84 -4.33 -27.61
N GLY A 338 -2.64 -3.76 -27.36
CA GLY A 338 -2.09 -2.63 -28.09
C GLY A 338 -2.98 -1.39 -28.02
N GLU A 339 -3.18 -0.73 -29.16
CA GLU A 339 -3.94 0.53 -29.30
C GLU A 339 -5.36 0.45 -28.71
N ARG A 340 -6.01 -0.73 -28.78
CA ARG A 340 -7.35 -0.95 -28.20
C ARG A 340 -7.40 -0.71 -26.68
N ALA A 341 -6.30 -0.93 -25.97
CA ALA A 341 -6.23 -0.69 -24.53
C ALA A 341 -6.06 0.80 -24.21
N VAL A 342 -5.53 1.62 -25.12
CA VAL A 342 -5.19 3.03 -24.86
C VAL A 342 -6.44 3.85 -24.53
N SER A 343 -7.53 3.69 -25.30
CA SER A 343 -8.79 4.41 -25.05
C SER A 343 -9.42 4.03 -23.71
N VAL A 344 -9.38 2.75 -23.36
CA VAL A 344 -9.90 2.23 -22.09
C VAL A 344 -9.05 2.71 -20.91
N ILE A 345 -7.73 2.68 -21.05
CA ILE A 345 -6.82 3.23 -20.05
C ILE A 345 -7.05 4.73 -19.85
N ALA A 346 -7.25 5.49 -20.93
CA ALA A 346 -7.56 6.92 -20.87
C ALA A 346 -8.84 7.18 -20.06
N GLN A 347 -9.88 6.36 -20.26
CA GLN A 347 -11.12 6.45 -19.47
C GLN A 347 -10.87 6.15 -17.99
N VAL A 348 -10.19 5.04 -17.67
CA VAL A 348 -9.92 4.67 -16.26
C VAL A 348 -9.03 5.71 -15.58
N LEU A 349 -8.11 6.35 -16.30
CA LEU A 349 -7.27 7.43 -15.78
C LEU A 349 -8.08 8.68 -15.46
N SER A 350 -9.07 9.06 -16.28
CA SER A 350 -9.89 10.26 -16.05
C SER A 350 -10.94 10.09 -14.96
N GLU A 351 -11.39 8.86 -14.70
CA GLU A 351 -12.38 8.57 -13.65
C GLU A 351 -11.73 8.31 -12.28
N ASN A 352 -12.44 8.57 -11.19
CA ASN A 352 -12.00 8.19 -9.82
C ASN A 352 -10.61 8.74 -9.43
N ALA A 353 -10.38 10.06 -9.57
CA ALA A 353 -9.09 10.71 -9.25
C ALA A 353 -8.55 10.42 -7.83
N ALA A 354 -9.43 10.11 -6.87
CA ALA A 354 -9.03 9.69 -5.52
C ALA A 354 -8.12 8.44 -5.49
N PHE A 355 -8.06 7.66 -6.58
CA PHE A 355 -7.29 6.42 -6.69
C PHE A 355 -6.10 6.51 -7.66
N ASP A 356 -5.66 7.71 -8.04
CA ASP A 356 -4.58 7.88 -9.02
C ASP A 356 -3.27 7.18 -8.61
N GLU A 357 -3.01 7.08 -7.30
CA GLU A 357 -1.87 6.31 -6.76
C GLU A 357 -1.90 4.82 -7.14
N LEU A 358 -3.07 4.26 -7.46
CA LEU A 358 -3.23 2.87 -7.87
C LEU A 358 -3.11 2.66 -9.39
N LYS A 359 -3.21 3.73 -10.19
CA LYS A 359 -3.30 3.65 -11.66
C LYS A 359 -1.94 3.59 -12.36
N VAL A 360 -0.85 3.60 -11.60
CA VAL A 360 0.53 3.64 -12.12
C VAL A 360 0.82 2.54 -13.13
N GLY A 361 0.32 1.33 -12.88
CA GLY A 361 0.48 0.21 -13.81
C GLY A 361 -0.06 0.51 -15.21
N LEU A 362 -1.18 1.21 -15.30
CA LEU A 362 -1.80 1.62 -16.55
C LEU A 362 -0.95 2.66 -17.29
N ILE A 363 -0.35 3.60 -16.56
CA ILE A 363 0.60 4.57 -17.12
C ILE A 363 1.79 3.84 -17.74
N MET A 364 2.28 2.77 -17.10
CA MET A 364 3.38 1.97 -17.64
C MET A 364 2.99 1.21 -18.91
N VAL A 365 1.73 0.76 -19.04
CA VAL A 365 1.22 0.15 -20.27
C VAL A 365 1.22 1.16 -21.42
N LEU A 366 0.82 2.42 -21.17
CA LEU A 366 0.90 3.48 -22.19
C LEU A 366 2.33 3.71 -22.68
N GLY A 367 3.33 3.55 -21.80
CA GLY A 367 4.74 3.62 -22.18
C GLY A 367 5.25 2.43 -22.98
N ALA A 368 4.56 1.28 -22.94
CA ALA A 368 4.90 0.09 -23.73
C ALA A 368 4.15 0.04 -25.06
N VAL A 369 2.94 0.60 -25.12
CA VAL A 369 2.14 0.71 -26.35
C VAL A 369 2.50 2.03 -27.04
N GLU A 370 3.43 2.00 -27.98
CA GLU A 370 3.91 3.18 -28.71
C GLU A 370 2.91 3.60 -29.81
N THR A 371 2.04 4.55 -29.48
CA THR A 371 1.02 5.12 -30.39
C THR A 371 0.96 6.63 -30.20
N LYS A 372 0.38 7.37 -31.16
CA LYS A 372 0.20 8.82 -31.01
C LYS A 372 -0.70 9.14 -29.81
N GLU A 373 -1.75 8.35 -29.63
CA GLU A 373 -2.75 8.50 -28.57
C GLU A 373 -2.14 8.27 -27.19
N SER A 374 -1.29 7.25 -27.04
CA SER A 374 -0.58 7.00 -25.78
C SER A 374 0.45 8.09 -25.49
N PHE A 375 1.15 8.60 -26.51
CA PHE A 375 2.06 9.73 -26.37
C PHE A 375 1.32 10.99 -25.89
N ASP A 376 0.22 11.36 -26.56
CA ASP A 376 -0.62 12.53 -26.21
C ASP A 376 -1.27 12.41 -24.82
N LEU A 377 -1.52 11.20 -24.35
CA LEU A 377 -2.01 10.97 -22.99
C LEU A 377 -0.88 11.11 -21.96
N LEU A 378 0.29 10.54 -22.23
CA LEU A 378 1.44 10.62 -21.34
C LEU A 378 1.96 12.05 -21.19
N THR A 379 2.01 12.84 -22.26
CA THR A 379 2.37 14.26 -22.20
C THR A 379 1.43 15.04 -21.29
N ARG A 380 0.11 14.84 -21.39
CA ARG A 380 -0.88 15.44 -20.47
C ARG A 380 -0.65 15.03 -19.01
N LEU A 381 -0.32 13.76 -18.76
CA LEU A 381 -0.07 13.26 -17.40
C LEU A 381 1.21 13.81 -16.77
N THR A 382 2.18 14.31 -17.56
CA THR A 382 3.33 15.04 -17.01
C THR A 382 2.95 16.34 -16.29
N GLU A 383 1.72 16.84 -16.52
CA GLU A 383 1.18 18.03 -15.87
C GLU A 383 0.21 17.72 -14.71
N HIS A 384 0.02 16.44 -14.38
CA HIS A 384 -0.90 15.99 -13.34
C HIS A 384 -0.62 16.61 -11.97
N GLU A 385 -1.64 16.84 -11.15
CA GLU A 385 -1.50 17.47 -9.81
C GLU A 385 -0.58 16.67 -8.88
N SER A 386 -0.74 15.35 -8.85
CA SER A 386 0.09 14.43 -8.07
C SER A 386 1.52 14.30 -8.65
N PRO A 387 2.58 14.69 -7.91
CA PRO A 387 3.97 14.49 -8.32
C PRO A 387 4.32 13.02 -8.55
N TYR A 388 3.64 12.11 -7.86
CA TYR A 388 3.85 10.67 -8.03
C TYR A 388 3.42 10.22 -9.45
N VAL A 389 2.27 10.69 -9.93
CA VAL A 389 1.77 10.43 -11.30
C VAL A 389 2.70 11.05 -12.33
N VAL A 390 3.12 12.31 -12.12
CA VAL A 390 4.06 13.01 -13.02
C VAL A 390 5.36 12.22 -13.20
N ASN A 391 5.92 11.70 -12.11
CA ASN A 391 7.14 10.90 -12.18
C ASN A 391 6.97 9.63 -13.03
N TRP A 392 5.85 8.91 -12.87
CA TRP A 392 5.61 7.69 -13.64
C TRP A 392 5.25 7.98 -15.10
N ALA A 393 4.49 9.05 -15.36
CA ALA A 393 4.17 9.51 -16.70
C ALA A 393 5.44 9.88 -17.48
N ALA A 394 6.36 10.62 -16.85
CA ALA A 394 7.63 10.97 -17.47
C ALA A 394 8.52 9.74 -17.75
N GLN A 395 8.56 8.76 -16.83
CA GLN A 395 9.28 7.51 -17.07
C GLN A 395 8.66 6.69 -18.22
N ALA A 396 7.33 6.61 -18.29
CA ALA A 396 6.63 5.94 -19.38
C ALA A 396 6.82 6.66 -20.72
N LEU A 397 6.74 8.00 -20.74
CA LEU A 397 6.97 8.81 -21.94
C LEU A 397 8.40 8.64 -22.47
N GLY A 398 9.39 8.55 -21.57
CA GLY A 398 10.77 8.28 -21.93
C GLY A 398 10.99 6.95 -22.66
N ARG A 399 10.11 5.95 -22.45
CA ARG A 399 10.21 4.64 -23.11
C ARG A 399 9.89 4.69 -24.60
N HIS A 400 9.06 5.63 -25.04
CA HIS A 400 8.77 5.85 -26.46
C HIS A 400 10.00 6.32 -27.24
N LYS A 401 11.04 6.82 -26.55
CA LYS A 401 12.27 7.34 -27.15
C LYS A 401 12.03 8.40 -28.24
N ASN A 402 10.90 9.10 -28.18
CA ASN A 402 10.53 10.15 -29.12
C ASN A 402 11.17 11.50 -28.70
N PRO A 403 11.99 12.14 -29.54
CA PRO A 403 12.58 13.45 -29.24
C PRO A 403 11.55 14.56 -28.93
N GLU A 404 10.32 14.46 -29.45
CA GLU A 404 9.23 15.39 -29.13
C GLU A 404 8.83 15.38 -27.65
N ALA A 405 9.22 14.34 -26.89
CA ALA A 405 8.98 14.26 -25.45
C ALA A 405 9.84 15.23 -24.64
N LEU A 406 10.98 15.70 -25.17
CA LEU A 406 11.99 16.45 -24.41
C LEU A 406 11.45 17.66 -23.65
N PRO A 407 10.63 18.57 -24.26
CA PRO A 407 10.11 19.73 -23.54
C PRO A 407 9.22 19.35 -22.35
N TYR A 408 8.45 18.28 -22.48
CA TYR A 408 7.57 17.77 -21.42
C TYR A 408 8.37 17.13 -20.29
N LEU A 409 9.42 16.36 -20.63
CA LEU A 409 10.31 15.73 -19.65
C LEU A 409 11.14 16.75 -18.86
N GLU A 410 11.61 17.81 -19.51
CA GLU A 410 12.33 18.91 -18.84
C GLU A 410 11.41 19.65 -17.86
N LYS A 411 10.19 20.01 -18.28
CA LYS A 411 9.18 20.62 -17.41
C LYS A 411 8.81 19.71 -16.23
N ALA A 412 8.65 18.41 -16.47
CA ALA A 412 8.38 17.43 -15.41
C ALA A 412 9.55 17.33 -14.42
N LYS A 413 10.80 17.37 -14.90
CA LYS A 413 12.00 17.38 -14.05
C LYS A 413 12.04 18.60 -13.14
N GLU A 414 11.79 19.79 -13.67
CA GLU A 414 11.75 21.02 -12.87
C GLU A 414 10.71 20.94 -11.75
N ARG A 415 9.53 20.39 -12.06
CA ARG A 415 8.45 20.21 -11.07
C ARG A 415 8.77 19.19 -9.99
N LEU A 416 9.51 18.13 -10.31
CA LEU A 416 9.87 17.06 -9.38
C LEU A 416 11.09 17.38 -8.52
N GLY A 417 11.93 18.34 -8.94
CA GLY A 417 13.11 18.80 -8.21
C GLY A 417 14.22 17.74 -8.10
N ALA A 418 15.03 17.86 -7.04
CA ALA A 418 16.31 17.14 -6.88
C ALA A 418 16.21 15.61 -6.72
N LEU A 419 15.01 15.03 -6.59
CA LEU A 419 14.77 13.59 -6.41
C LEU A 419 14.26 12.89 -7.68
N SER A 420 14.27 13.58 -8.83
CA SER A 420 13.74 13.00 -10.08
C SER A 420 14.59 11.79 -10.54
N LYS A 421 13.96 10.63 -10.75
CA LYS A 421 14.58 9.44 -11.38
C LYS A 421 14.52 9.48 -12.91
N ILE A 422 14.25 10.64 -13.51
CA ILE A 422 13.95 10.80 -14.96
C ILE A 422 15.20 11.22 -15.76
N GLU A 423 16.30 11.59 -15.08
CA GLU A 423 17.53 12.03 -15.75
C GLU A 423 18.11 11.02 -16.75
N GLY A 424 17.95 9.71 -16.48
CA GLY A 424 18.36 8.65 -17.40
C GLY A 424 17.58 8.69 -18.71
N ALA A 425 16.25 8.83 -18.63
CA ALA A 425 15.38 8.88 -19.82
C ALA A 425 15.70 10.07 -20.74
N ILE A 426 16.00 11.23 -20.16
CA ILE A 426 16.39 12.43 -20.93
C ILE A 426 17.73 12.20 -21.64
N LYS A 427 18.73 11.65 -20.94
CA LYS A 427 20.05 11.34 -21.52
C LYS A 427 19.97 10.34 -22.66
N ASP A 428 19.15 9.30 -22.51
CA ASP A 428 18.97 8.26 -23.53
C ASP A 428 18.39 8.85 -24.82
N ILE A 429 17.37 9.71 -24.74
CA ILE A 429 16.76 10.38 -25.90
C ILE A 429 17.76 11.33 -26.59
N LEU A 430 18.51 12.12 -25.81
CA LEU A 430 19.52 13.04 -26.36
C LEU A 430 20.64 12.30 -27.12
N SER A 431 21.07 11.13 -26.60
CA SER A 431 22.10 10.32 -27.25
C SER A 431 21.65 9.75 -28.61
N GLN A 432 20.37 9.38 -28.75
CA GLN A 432 19.82 8.89 -30.01
C GLN A 432 19.64 10.00 -31.04
N LYS A 433 19.26 11.21 -30.61
CA LYS A 433 19.19 12.38 -31.50
C LYS A 433 20.56 12.70 -32.11
N GLN A 434 21.62 12.69 -31.29
CA GLN A 434 22.99 12.94 -31.75
C GLN A 434 23.52 11.84 -32.68
N GLY A 435 23.08 10.59 -32.51
CA GLY A 435 23.44 9.47 -33.40
C GLY A 435 22.61 9.39 -34.69
N ALA A 436 21.48 10.08 -34.79
CA ALA A 436 20.65 10.17 -36.00
C ALA A 436 20.98 11.41 -36.86
N GLU A 437 21.64 12.41 -36.28
CA GLU A 437 22.09 13.65 -36.95
C GLU A 437 23.54 13.58 -37.49
N GLY A 438 24.27 12.49 -37.21
CA GLY A 438 25.63 12.22 -37.73
C GLY A 438 25.65 11.02 -38.66
#